data_AF-A0A957ZCC7-F1
#
_entry.id   AF-A0A957ZCC7-F1
#
_cell.length_a   1.000
_cell.length_b   1.000
_cell.length_c   1.000
_cell.angle_alpha   90.00
_cell.angle_beta   90.00
_cell.angle_gamma   90.00
#
_symmetry.space_group_name_H-M   'P 1'
#
loop_
_entity.id
_entity.type
_entity.pdbx_description
1 polymer ?
#
loop_
_entity_poly.entity_id
_entity_poly.type
_entity_poly.pdbx_seq_one_letter_code
_entity_poly.pdbx_strand_id
1 'polypeptide(L)'
;MNQPPLQQLVQSGKQIIHLTKSQTNRLVGFPPDARLLIINADDFGLCHAFNAAIFRTLTQGVVPSATVMMPCPWALHAMHLLQERPELDFGVHLTSRCQKPRGM
;
A
#
# COMPACT_ATOMS: atom_id res chain seq x y z
N MET A 1 22.72 47.78 13.15
CA MET A 1 21.30 47.79 12.68
C MET A 1 20.85 46.34 12.58
N ASN A 2 20.38 45.79 13.70
CA ASN A 2 19.95 44.38 13.80
C ASN A 2 18.46 44.30 13.44
N GLN A 3 18.10 43.38 12.53
CA GLN A 3 16.71 43.11 12.20
C GLN A 3 15.94 42.55 13.42
N PRO A 4 14.63 42.84 13.58
CA PRO A 4 13.89 42.41 14.75
C PRO A 4 13.57 40.90 14.73
N PRO A 5 13.53 40.24 15.90
CA PRO A 5 13.41 38.78 16.06
C PRO A 5 12.08 38.17 15.57
N LEU A 6 11.09 39.01 15.20
CA LEU A 6 9.78 38.55 14.74
C LEU A 6 9.81 37.88 13.36
N GLN A 7 10.83 38.15 12.53
CA GLN A 7 10.98 37.47 11.24
C GLN A 7 11.45 36.00 11.37
N GLN A 8 12.20 35.67 12.44
CA GLN A 8 12.61 34.29 12.72
C GLN A 8 11.44 33.42 13.20
N LEU A 9 10.49 34.00 13.94
CA LEU A 9 9.28 33.29 14.39
C LEU A 9 8.31 32.96 13.25
N VAL A 10 8.21 33.82 12.23
CA VAL A 10 7.42 33.52 11.02
C VAL A 10 8.06 32.39 10.19
N GLN A 11 9.39 32.28 10.19
CA GLN A 11 10.09 31.16 9.55
C GLN A 11 9.93 29.84 10.34
N SER A 12 9.85 29.92 11.66
CA SER A 12 9.58 28.79 12.55
C SER A 12 8.14 28.26 12.42
N GLY A 13 7.15 29.15 12.18
CA GLY A 13 5.74 28.79 12.00
C GLY A 13 5.42 28.05 10.69
N LYS A 14 6.31 28.06 9.70
CA LYS A 14 6.16 27.31 8.43
C LYS A 14 6.46 25.81 8.57
N GLN A 15 6.92 25.34 9.74
CA GLN A 15 7.22 23.93 9.97
C GLN A 15 5.99 23.09 10.34
N ILE A 16 4.84 23.70 10.61
CA ILE A 16 3.67 22.97 11.06
C ILE A 16 2.74 22.75 9.85
N ILE A 17 2.75 21.49 9.39
CA ILE A 17 1.74 20.81 8.56
C ILE A 17 1.47 21.32 7.13
N HIS A 18 2.51 21.39 6.30
CA HIS A 18 2.31 21.15 4.87
C HIS A 18 3.28 20.05 4.44
N LEU A 19 2.81 18.79 4.51
CA LEU A 19 3.45 17.66 3.84
C LEU A 19 3.36 17.90 2.33
N THR A 20 4.15 18.86 1.84
CA THR A 20 4.42 19.03 0.42
C THR A 20 4.92 17.67 -0.09
N LYS A 21 4.49 17.23 -1.29
CA LYS A 21 4.93 15.96 -1.93
C LYS A 21 6.42 15.63 -1.72
N SER A 22 7.24 16.68 -1.71
CA SER A 22 8.67 16.71 -1.40
C SER A 22 9.08 15.99 -0.10
N GLN A 23 8.30 16.07 0.98
CA GLN A 23 8.63 15.47 2.28
C GLN A 23 8.40 13.95 2.30
N THR A 24 7.28 13.46 1.76
CA THR A 24 6.93 12.03 1.79
C THR A 24 7.95 11.18 1.04
N ASN A 25 8.38 11.59 -0.15
CA ASN A 25 9.37 10.84 -0.92
C ASN A 25 10.68 10.64 -0.15
N ARG A 26 11.15 11.67 0.58
CA ARG A 26 12.37 11.55 1.38
C ARG A 26 12.21 10.55 2.52
N LEU A 27 11.04 10.46 3.14
CA LEU A 27 10.78 9.51 4.22
C LEU A 27 10.90 8.05 3.77
N VAL A 28 10.60 7.77 2.50
CA VAL A 28 10.71 6.43 1.90
C VAL A 28 11.99 6.26 1.06
N GLY A 29 12.96 7.17 1.16
CA GLY A 29 14.28 7.03 0.53
C GLY A 29 14.37 7.46 -0.94
N PHE A 30 13.39 8.23 -1.45
CA PHE A 30 13.35 8.69 -2.84
C PHE A 30 13.59 10.21 -2.98
N PRO A 31 14.04 10.68 -4.16
CA PRO A 31 14.18 12.10 -4.46
C PRO A 31 12.88 12.89 -4.25
N PRO A 32 12.96 14.17 -3.84
CA PRO A 32 11.78 15.00 -3.55
C PRO A 32 10.82 15.20 -4.73
N ASP A 33 11.33 15.08 -5.94
CA ASP A 33 10.62 15.24 -7.21
C ASP A 33 10.29 13.90 -7.89
N ALA A 34 10.66 12.77 -7.28
CA ALA A 34 10.36 11.44 -7.80
C ALA A 34 8.83 11.22 -7.91
N ARG A 35 8.42 10.54 -8.97
CA ARG A 35 7.06 10.06 -9.16
C ARG A 35 6.98 8.60 -8.70
N LEU A 36 6.36 8.38 -7.55
CA LEU A 36 6.21 7.05 -6.96
C LEU A 36 4.81 6.49 -7.24
N LEU A 37 4.73 5.19 -7.48
CA LEU A 37 3.49 4.46 -7.70
C LEU A 37 3.51 3.17 -6.88
N ILE A 38 2.48 2.99 -6.05
CA ILE A 38 2.21 1.73 -5.37
C ILE A 38 1.09 1.06 -6.15
N ILE A 39 1.33 -0.16 -6.61
CA ILE A 39 0.32 -0.99 -7.27
C ILE A 39 0.03 -2.14 -6.31
N ASN A 40 -1.21 -2.24 -5.84
CA ASN A 40 -1.65 -3.31 -4.96
C ASN A 40 -2.82 -4.05 -5.59
N ALA A 41 -2.81 -5.38 -5.55
CA ALA A 41 -3.97 -6.19 -5.88
C ALA A 41 -4.87 -6.36 -4.65
N ASP A 42 -6.13 -5.97 -4.78
CA ASP A 42 -7.16 -6.13 -3.75
C ASP A 42 -7.93 -7.45 -3.91
N ASP A 43 -8.77 -7.78 -2.94
CA ASP A 43 -9.66 -8.96 -2.92
C ASP A 43 -8.96 -10.32 -2.89
N PHE A 44 -7.69 -10.39 -2.49
CA PHE A 44 -7.01 -11.67 -2.32
C PHE A 44 -7.65 -12.44 -1.16
N GLY A 45 -8.01 -13.70 -1.38
CA GLY A 45 -8.76 -14.52 -0.42
C GLY A 45 -10.28 -14.52 -0.63
N LEU A 46 -10.82 -13.74 -1.59
CA LEU A 46 -12.26 -13.67 -1.85
C LEU A 46 -12.83 -14.97 -2.43
N CYS A 47 -12.25 -15.45 -3.53
CA CYS A 47 -12.64 -16.68 -4.22
C CYS A 47 -11.43 -17.33 -4.92
N HIS A 48 -11.58 -18.57 -5.38
CA HIS A 48 -10.50 -19.29 -6.07
C HIS A 48 -10.00 -18.55 -7.32
N ALA A 49 -10.91 -18.03 -8.14
CA ALA A 49 -10.56 -17.33 -9.37
C ALA A 49 -9.74 -16.05 -9.10
N PHE A 50 -10.11 -15.29 -8.07
CA PHE A 50 -9.35 -14.12 -7.64
C PHE A 50 -7.97 -14.52 -7.12
N ASN A 51 -7.91 -15.57 -6.28
CA ASN A 51 -6.63 -16.06 -5.78
C ASN A 51 -5.67 -16.46 -6.91
N ALA A 52 -6.16 -17.23 -7.88
CA ALA A 52 -5.37 -17.69 -9.01
C ALA A 52 -4.88 -16.51 -9.88
N ALA A 53 -5.76 -15.54 -10.17
CA ALA A 53 -5.41 -14.37 -10.96
C ALA A 53 -4.39 -13.48 -10.25
N ILE A 54 -4.62 -13.15 -8.97
CA ILE A 54 -3.74 -12.30 -8.16
C ILE A 54 -2.37 -12.95 -7.99
N PHE A 55 -2.33 -14.24 -7.63
CA PHE A 55 -1.08 -14.96 -7.46
C PHE A 55 -0.27 -15.04 -8.76
N ARG A 56 -0.93 -15.23 -9.90
CA ARG A 56 -0.29 -15.16 -11.22
C ARG A 56 0.30 -13.76 -11.47
N THR A 57 -0.42 -12.69 -11.16
CA THR A 57 0.10 -11.32 -11.36
C THR A 57 1.27 -10.98 -10.43
N LEU A 58 1.26 -11.48 -9.20
CA LEU A 58 2.37 -11.34 -8.26
C LEU A 58 3.63 -12.07 -8.77
N THR A 59 3.49 -13.35 -9.13
CA THR A 59 4.60 -14.19 -9.59
C THR A 59 5.17 -13.75 -10.93
N GLN A 60 4.37 -13.11 -11.78
CA GLN A 60 4.83 -12.51 -13.04
C GLN A 60 5.39 -11.08 -12.87
N GLY A 61 5.37 -10.52 -11.65
CA GLY A 61 5.85 -9.16 -11.38
C GLY A 61 4.99 -8.05 -12.01
N VAL A 62 3.73 -8.35 -12.36
CA VAL A 62 2.78 -7.36 -12.90
C VAL A 62 2.31 -6.42 -11.80
N VAL A 63 2.09 -6.96 -10.60
CA VAL A 63 1.81 -6.21 -9.38
C VAL A 63 2.85 -6.58 -8.31
N PRO A 64 3.40 -5.60 -7.58
CA PRO A 64 4.41 -5.85 -6.56
C PRO A 64 3.82 -6.34 -5.23
N SER A 65 2.54 -6.05 -4.91
CA SER A 65 1.92 -6.49 -3.66
C SER A 65 0.43 -6.82 -3.79
N ALA A 66 -0.11 -7.52 -2.79
CA ALA A 66 -1.53 -7.79 -2.64
C ALA A 66 -2.01 -7.64 -1.19
N THR A 67 -3.32 -7.51 -0.96
CA THR A 67 -3.90 -7.51 0.39
C THR A 67 -4.92 -8.63 0.59
N VAL A 68 -4.79 -9.37 1.70
CA VAL A 68 -5.61 -10.57 2.00
C VAL A 68 -6.83 -10.20 2.83
N MET A 69 -8.02 -10.56 2.35
CA MET A 69 -9.29 -10.47 3.05
C MET A 69 -9.48 -11.67 3.99
N MET A 70 -8.90 -11.61 5.19
CA MET A 70 -8.89 -12.74 6.14
C MET A 70 -10.26 -13.37 6.47
N PRO A 71 -11.38 -12.62 6.57
CA PRO A 71 -12.71 -13.21 6.81
C PRO A 71 -13.29 -13.99 5.62
N CYS A 72 -12.67 -13.94 4.43
CA CYS A 72 -13.22 -14.55 3.23
C CYS A 72 -12.92 -16.05 3.12
N PRO A 73 -13.79 -16.84 2.46
CA PRO A 73 -13.69 -18.31 2.45
C PRO A 73 -12.40 -18.87 1.84
N TRP A 74 -11.74 -18.10 0.98
CA TRP A 74 -10.52 -18.52 0.28
C TRP A 74 -9.26 -17.87 0.84
N ALA A 75 -9.33 -17.23 2.00
CA ALA A 75 -8.17 -16.61 2.66
C ALA A 75 -7.08 -17.64 2.99
N LEU A 76 -7.43 -18.81 3.51
CA LEU A 76 -6.45 -19.86 3.81
C LEU A 76 -5.73 -20.36 2.56
N HIS A 77 -6.44 -20.47 1.44
CA HIS A 77 -5.83 -20.81 0.16
C HIS A 77 -4.88 -19.70 -0.32
N ALA A 78 -5.24 -18.42 -0.14
CA ALA A 78 -4.34 -17.31 -0.46
C ALA A 78 -3.07 -17.35 0.39
N MET A 79 -3.21 -17.62 1.69
CA MET A 79 -2.07 -17.76 2.61
C MET A 79 -1.16 -18.94 2.22
N HIS A 80 -1.72 -20.07 1.79
CA HIS A 80 -0.92 -21.20 1.32
C HIS A 80 -0.06 -20.84 0.10
N LEU A 81 -0.64 -20.15 -0.89
CA LEU A 81 0.09 -19.66 -2.06
C LEU A 81 1.23 -18.70 -1.67
N LEU A 82 0.98 -17.80 -0.72
CA LEU A 82 2.00 -16.86 -0.22
C LEU A 82 3.13 -17.58 0.54
N GLN A 83 2.83 -18.67 1.25
CA GLN A 83 3.85 -19.48 1.93
C GLN A 83 4.82 -20.18 0.96
N GLU A 84 4.36 -20.51 -0.24
CA GLU A 84 5.22 -21.09 -1.30
C GLU A 84 6.23 -20.07 -1.87
N ARG A 85 5.94 -18.77 -1.71
CA ARG A 85 6.68 -17.65 -2.29
C ARG A 85 6.90 -16.54 -1.24
N PRO A 86 7.72 -16.79 -0.21
CA PRO A 86 7.89 -15.88 0.94
C PRO A 86 8.50 -14.53 0.59
N GLU A 87 9.05 -14.36 -0.61
CA GLU A 87 9.57 -13.10 -1.12
C GLU A 87 8.50 -12.15 -1.68
N LEU A 88 7.24 -12.59 -1.80
CA LEU A 88 6.14 -11.73 -2.26
C LEU A 88 5.61 -10.85 -1.13
N ASP A 89 5.48 -9.56 -1.40
CA ASP A 89 4.93 -8.60 -0.45
C ASP A 89 3.39 -8.72 -0.36
N PHE A 90 2.86 -8.79 0.86
CA PHE A 90 1.41 -8.73 1.08
C PHE A 90 1.03 -8.02 2.38
N GLY A 91 -0.19 -7.52 2.42
CA GLY A 91 -0.81 -6.89 3.58
C GLY A 91 -2.17 -7.48 3.94
N VAL A 92 -2.84 -6.86 4.90
CA VAL A 92 -4.19 -7.25 5.34
C VAL A 92 -5.22 -6.29 4.78
N HIS A 93 -6.23 -6.82 4.10
CA HIS A 93 -7.39 -6.06 3.64
C HIS A 93 -8.46 -6.10 4.72
N LEU A 94 -8.47 -5.08 5.60
CA LEU A 94 -9.45 -4.99 6.68
C LEU A 94 -10.86 -4.89 6.09
N THR A 95 -11.68 -5.90 6.37
CA THR A 95 -13.05 -5.96 5.86
C THR A 95 -14.05 -6.30 6.95
N SER A 96 -15.19 -5.61 6.92
CA SER A 96 -16.35 -5.91 7.76
C SER A 96 -17.32 -6.89 7.07
N ARG A 97 -17.21 -7.08 5.75
CA ARG A 97 -18.13 -7.88 4.93
C ARG A 97 -17.37 -8.61 3.83
N CYS A 98 -17.56 -9.92 3.72
CA CYS A 98 -17.10 -10.69 2.58
C CYS A 98 -18.29 -11.01 1.66
N GLN A 99 -18.47 -10.26 0.58
CA GLN A 99 -19.54 -10.51 -0.39
C GLN A 99 -19.08 -11.52 -1.44
N LYS A 100 -19.81 -12.62 -1.61
CA LYS A 100 -19.52 -13.58 -2.68
C LYS A 100 -19.63 -12.89 -4.06
N PRO A 101 -18.72 -13.18 -5.00
CA PRO A 101 -18.86 -12.75 -6.39
C PRO A 101 -20.21 -13.19 -6.93
N ARG A 102 -20.95 -12.29 -7.59
CA ARG A 102 -22.24 -12.65 -8.22
C ARG A 102 -21.95 -13.38 -9.54
N GLY A 103 -22.52 -14.58 -9.71
CA GLY A 103 -22.48 -15.32 -10.98
C GLY A 103 -21.39 -16.38 -11.12
N MET A 104 -20.93 -16.98 -10.01
CA MET A 104 -20.14 -18.23 -10.03
C MET A 104 -21.00 -19.42 -9.63
#